data_AF-S4Y2R6-F1
#
_entry.id   AF-S4Y2R6-F1
#
_cell.length_a   1.000
_cell.length_b   1.000
_cell.length_c   1.000
_cell.angle_alpha   90.00
_cell.angle_beta   90.00
_cell.angle_gamma   90.00
#
_symmetry.space_group_name_H-M   'P 1'
#
loop_
_entity.id
_entity.type
_entity.pdbx_description
1 polymer ?
#
loop_
_entity_poly.entity_id
_entity_poly.type
_entity_poly.pdbx_seq_one_letter_code
_entity_poly.pdbx_strand_id
1 'polypeptide(L)'
;MAATTVAMLLLGGLLGCASAPLPPKELISARESYARARAGAAAELAAADLEGAGEALERAERAFAAGRELAEARDLAYLAGRRAQLADALGRTAAAERQRGAALQAYAEVQLALRRKGAPPTDAAEPPEPGKPTQPPKAPARARTPERSLTRAPERSLTILDGR
;
A
#
# COMPACT_ATOMS: atom_id res chain seq x y z
N MET A 1 -35.01 -47.92 57.44
CA MET A 1 -35.41 -47.43 56.09
C MET A 1 -34.64 -46.15 55.81
N ALA A 2 -33.96 -46.12 54.66
CA ALA A 2 -33.38 -44.96 53.97
C ALA A 2 -32.33 -44.11 54.72
N ALA A 3 -31.06 -44.53 54.64
CA ALA A 3 -29.91 -43.67 54.94
C ALA A 3 -28.75 -43.97 53.98
N THR A 4 -28.98 -43.91 52.67
CA THR A 4 -27.91 -44.08 51.67
C THR A 4 -28.42 -43.72 50.27
N THR A 5 -28.57 -42.44 49.91
CA THR A 5 -28.72 -42.02 48.49
C THR A 5 -28.65 -40.48 48.33
N VAL A 6 -27.65 -39.80 48.89
CA VAL A 6 -27.36 -38.40 48.49
C VAL A 6 -25.85 -38.19 48.44
N ALA A 7 -25.18 -38.92 47.56
CA ALA A 7 -23.75 -38.75 47.33
C ALA A 7 -23.38 -39.17 45.90
N MET A 8 -24.07 -38.66 44.87
CA MET A 8 -23.65 -38.92 43.48
C MET A 8 -24.31 -37.96 42.48
N LEU A 9 -24.04 -36.66 42.57
CA LEU A 9 -24.48 -35.72 41.52
C LEU A 9 -23.66 -34.42 41.47
N LEU A 10 -22.32 -34.52 41.57
CA LEU A 10 -21.46 -33.32 41.57
C LEU A 10 -20.12 -33.45 40.83
N LEU A 11 -19.92 -34.43 39.94
CA LEU A 11 -18.60 -34.71 39.34
C LEU A 11 -18.52 -34.77 37.79
N GLY A 12 -19.28 -33.94 37.07
CA GLY A 12 -19.39 -34.04 35.59
C GLY A 12 -19.17 -32.77 34.77
N GLY A 13 -18.29 -31.84 35.18
CA GLY A 13 -18.25 -30.48 34.58
C GLY A 13 -16.96 -30.00 33.90
N LEU A 14 -15.86 -30.76 33.81
CA LEU A 14 -14.55 -30.21 33.39
C LEU A 14 -13.91 -30.84 32.13
N LEU A 15 -14.60 -31.69 31.35
CA LEU A 15 -14.02 -32.34 30.16
C LEU A 15 -14.18 -31.56 28.83
N GLY A 16 -14.41 -30.23 28.88
CA GLY A 16 -14.90 -29.46 27.73
C GLY A 16 -13.89 -28.84 26.75
N CYS A 17 -12.58 -28.88 26.97
CA CYS A 17 -11.62 -28.16 26.09
C CYS A 17 -10.66 -29.04 25.28
N ALA A 18 -10.77 -30.37 25.30
CA ALA A 18 -9.69 -31.25 24.83
C ALA A 18 -9.91 -31.93 23.45
N SER A 19 -10.92 -31.55 22.65
CA SER A 19 -11.18 -32.22 21.35
C SER A 19 -11.09 -31.34 20.11
N ALA A 20 -10.66 -30.08 20.22
CA ALA A 20 -10.40 -29.27 19.02
C ALA A 20 -9.00 -29.61 18.45
N PRO A 21 -8.87 -29.89 17.15
CA PRO A 21 -7.56 -30.06 16.53
C PRO A 21 -6.74 -28.79 16.70
N LEU A 22 -5.41 -28.93 16.87
CA LEU A 22 -4.53 -27.78 17.00
C LEU A 22 -4.42 -27.06 15.63
N PRO A 23 -4.52 -25.72 15.57
CA PRO A 23 -4.39 -24.99 14.31
C PRO A 23 -3.02 -25.18 13.68
N PRO A 24 -2.92 -25.21 12.34
CA PRO A 24 -1.64 -25.27 11.66
C PRO A 24 -0.85 -23.99 11.94
N LYS A 25 0.48 -24.09 12.03
CA LYS A 25 1.38 -22.97 12.31
C LYS A 25 1.22 -21.83 11.30
N GLU A 26 0.88 -22.17 10.05
CA GLU A 26 0.62 -21.23 8.97
C GLU A 26 -0.57 -20.33 9.27
N LEU A 27 -1.63 -20.86 9.90
CA LEU A 27 -2.80 -20.08 10.28
C LEU A 27 -2.47 -19.07 11.38
N ILE A 28 -1.68 -19.49 12.37
CA ILE A 28 -1.17 -18.59 13.42
C ILE A 28 -0.32 -17.48 12.78
N SER A 29 0.63 -17.84 11.92
CA SER A 29 1.50 -16.88 11.23
C SER A 29 0.72 -15.92 10.32
N ALA A 30 -0.34 -16.40 9.67
CA ALA A 30 -1.21 -15.58 8.83
C ALA A 30 -2.00 -14.55 9.65
N ARG A 31 -2.57 -14.96 10.80
CA ARG A 31 -3.23 -14.05 11.75
C ARG A 31 -2.30 -12.93 12.19
N GLU A 32 -1.08 -13.28 12.59
CA GLU A 32 -0.08 -12.29 13.02
C GLU A 32 0.33 -11.36 11.88
N SER A 33 0.55 -11.90 10.68
CA SER A 33 0.94 -11.10 9.51
C SER A 33 -0.16 -10.13 9.12
N TYR A 34 -1.42 -10.58 9.11
CA TYR A 34 -2.58 -9.72 8.85
C TYR A 34 -2.74 -8.65 9.92
N ALA A 35 -2.62 -9.02 11.21
CA ALA A 35 -2.70 -8.06 12.31
C ALA A 35 -1.63 -6.96 12.20
N ARG A 36 -0.38 -7.33 11.85
CA ARG A 36 0.70 -6.36 11.60
C ARG A 36 0.38 -5.45 10.41
N ALA A 37 -0.05 -6.00 9.29
CA ALA A 37 -0.39 -5.23 8.10
C ALA A 37 -1.54 -4.24 8.40
N ARG A 38 -2.59 -4.71 9.07
CA ARG A 38 -3.74 -3.89 9.49
C ARG A 38 -3.38 -2.78 10.47
N ALA A 39 -2.41 -3.01 11.36
CA ALA A 39 -1.93 -1.97 12.28
C ALA A 39 -0.94 -0.99 11.63
N GLY A 40 -0.47 -1.30 10.42
CA GLY A 40 0.53 -0.52 9.69
C GLY A 40 -0.06 0.42 8.65
N ALA A 41 0.82 0.90 7.77
CA ALA A 41 0.44 1.82 6.69
C ALA A 41 -0.51 1.21 5.65
N ALA A 42 -0.60 -0.12 5.58
CA ALA A 42 -1.46 -0.82 4.63
C ALA A 42 -2.95 -0.53 4.84
N ALA A 43 -3.38 -0.24 6.08
CA ALA A 43 -4.77 0.09 6.39
C ALA A 43 -5.30 1.27 5.55
N GLU A 44 -4.45 2.24 5.28
CA GLU A 44 -4.81 3.46 4.56
C GLU A 44 -4.24 3.48 3.14
N LEU A 45 -3.03 2.95 2.95
CA LEU A 45 -2.26 3.13 1.71
C LEU A 45 -2.23 1.89 0.81
N ALA A 46 -2.73 0.74 1.28
CA ALA A 46 -2.86 -0.50 0.51
C ALA A 46 -4.14 -1.26 0.91
N ALA A 47 -5.24 -0.54 1.08
CA ALA A 47 -6.48 -1.06 1.68
C ALA A 47 -7.07 -2.25 0.89
N ALA A 48 -7.05 -2.19 -0.45
CA ALA A 48 -7.56 -3.28 -1.29
C ALA A 48 -6.75 -4.57 -1.14
N ASP A 49 -5.42 -4.47 -1.07
CA ASP A 49 -4.55 -5.63 -0.83
C ASP A 49 -4.74 -6.18 0.59
N LEU A 50 -4.95 -5.31 1.57
CA LEU A 50 -5.25 -5.71 2.94
C LEU A 50 -6.59 -6.44 3.02
N GLU A 51 -7.64 -5.93 2.38
CA GLU A 51 -8.94 -6.60 2.30
C GLU A 51 -8.82 -7.99 1.65
N GLY A 52 -8.14 -8.10 0.52
CA GLY A 52 -7.90 -9.38 -0.15
C GLY A 52 -7.05 -10.38 0.67
N ALA A 53 -6.21 -9.88 1.58
CA ALA A 53 -5.52 -10.70 2.58
C ALA A 53 -6.47 -11.17 3.69
N GLY A 54 -7.38 -10.30 4.14
CA GLY A 54 -8.43 -10.61 5.12
C GLY A 54 -9.38 -11.70 4.62
N GLU A 55 -9.91 -11.55 3.41
CA GLU A 55 -10.77 -12.56 2.77
C GLU A 55 -10.07 -13.93 2.64
N ALA A 56 -8.77 -13.92 2.31
CA ALA A 56 -7.98 -15.14 2.24
C ALA A 56 -7.80 -15.78 3.62
N LEU A 57 -7.54 -14.98 4.66
CA LEU A 57 -7.44 -15.46 6.03
C LEU A 57 -8.76 -16.07 6.50
N GLU A 58 -9.88 -15.41 6.25
CA GLU A 58 -11.19 -15.95 6.60
C GLU A 58 -11.49 -17.30 5.93
N ARG A 59 -11.07 -17.48 4.67
CA ARG A 59 -11.20 -18.79 4.00
C ARG A 59 -10.36 -19.86 4.72
N ALA A 60 -9.14 -19.53 5.13
CA ALA A 60 -8.29 -20.44 5.89
C ALA A 60 -8.91 -20.80 7.26
N GLU A 61 -9.49 -19.82 7.97
CA GLU A 61 -10.21 -20.03 9.23
C GLU A 61 -11.40 -20.95 9.07
N ARG A 62 -12.21 -20.73 8.01
CA ARG A 62 -13.37 -21.57 7.71
C ARG A 62 -12.96 -23.00 7.38
N ALA A 63 -11.91 -23.19 6.57
CA ALA A 63 -11.38 -24.52 6.25
C ALA A 63 -10.90 -25.26 7.50
N PHE A 64 -10.20 -24.56 8.41
CA PHE A 64 -9.77 -25.13 9.68
C PHE A 64 -10.96 -25.50 10.58
N ALA A 65 -11.93 -24.60 10.73
CA ALA A 65 -13.13 -24.83 11.54
C ALA A 65 -14.00 -25.98 11.01
N ALA A 66 -14.01 -26.22 9.70
CA ALA A 66 -14.72 -27.34 9.09
C ALA A 66 -14.08 -28.71 9.43
N GLY A 67 -12.84 -28.75 9.92
CA GLY A 67 -12.20 -29.93 10.51
C GLY A 67 -11.90 -31.10 9.56
N ARG A 68 -12.27 -31.00 8.27
CA ARG A 68 -12.16 -32.12 7.31
C ARG A 68 -10.83 -32.15 6.55
N GLU A 69 -10.13 -31.03 6.41
CA GLU A 69 -8.92 -30.96 5.58
C GLU A 69 -7.88 -29.97 6.13
N LEU A 70 -7.04 -30.45 7.06
CA LEU A 70 -5.97 -29.63 7.66
C LEU A 70 -4.94 -29.17 6.61
N ALA A 71 -4.77 -29.92 5.51
CA ALA A 71 -3.89 -29.54 4.40
C ALA A 71 -4.42 -28.30 3.66
N GLU A 72 -5.71 -28.28 3.32
CA GLU A 72 -6.35 -27.13 2.69
C GLU A 72 -6.27 -25.89 3.60
N ALA A 73 -6.60 -26.03 4.88
CA ALA A 73 -6.49 -24.94 5.85
C ALA A 73 -5.07 -24.38 5.94
N ARG A 74 -4.06 -25.27 5.90
CA ARG A 74 -2.65 -24.88 5.91
C ARG A 74 -2.25 -24.10 4.65
N ASP A 75 -2.64 -24.59 3.48
CA ASP A 75 -2.23 -24.00 2.21
C ASP A 75 -2.96 -22.65 1.98
N LEU A 76 -4.24 -22.56 2.34
CA LEU A 76 -4.98 -21.28 2.37
C LEU A 76 -4.37 -20.29 3.34
N ALA A 77 -3.98 -20.75 4.54
CA ALA A 77 -3.33 -19.90 5.53
C ALA A 77 -1.97 -19.38 5.02
N TYR A 78 -1.18 -20.22 4.36
CA TYR A 78 0.07 -19.79 3.75
C TYR A 78 -0.17 -18.66 2.74
N LEU A 79 -1.14 -18.81 1.84
CA LEU A 79 -1.49 -17.78 0.86
C LEU A 79 -1.97 -16.49 1.54
N ALA A 80 -2.82 -16.60 2.57
CA ALA A 80 -3.28 -15.46 3.35
C ALA A 80 -2.13 -14.69 4.00
N GLY A 81 -1.18 -15.40 4.62
CA GLY A 81 0.01 -14.81 5.21
C GLY A 81 0.87 -14.06 4.19
N ARG A 82 1.05 -14.61 2.98
CA ARG A 82 1.81 -13.94 1.91
C ARG A 82 1.11 -12.70 1.38
N ARG A 83 -0.22 -12.73 1.25
CA ARG A 83 -1.02 -11.55 0.87
C ARG A 83 -0.93 -10.46 1.92
N ALA A 84 -1.00 -10.80 3.21
CA ALA A 84 -0.84 -9.84 4.29
C ALA A 84 0.54 -9.18 4.29
N GLN A 85 1.60 -9.96 4.06
CA GLN A 85 2.97 -9.43 3.93
C GLN A 85 3.12 -8.51 2.71
N LEU A 86 2.47 -8.86 1.59
CA LEU A 86 2.45 -8.01 0.40
C LEU A 86 1.74 -6.69 0.68
N ALA A 87 0.56 -6.72 1.30
CA ALA A 87 -0.18 -5.52 1.68
C ALA A 87 0.65 -4.61 2.60
N ASP A 88 1.32 -5.18 3.61
CA ASP A 88 2.23 -4.42 4.48
C ASP A 88 3.37 -3.76 3.69
N ALA A 89 4.03 -4.51 2.81
CA ALA A 89 5.11 -3.98 1.98
C ALA A 89 4.65 -2.85 1.06
N LEU A 90 3.48 -2.98 0.43
CA LEU A 90 2.88 -1.96 -0.42
C LEU A 90 2.53 -0.70 0.38
N GLY A 91 1.87 -0.86 1.54
CA GLY A 91 1.55 0.26 2.41
C GLY A 91 2.80 1.02 2.88
N ARG A 92 3.86 0.29 3.27
CA ARG A 92 5.15 0.88 3.66
C ARG A 92 5.84 1.59 2.50
N THR A 93 5.74 1.04 1.28
CA THR A 93 6.30 1.66 0.08
C THR A 93 5.60 2.97 -0.23
N ALA A 94 4.26 2.97 -0.25
CA ALA A 94 3.48 4.18 -0.46
C ALA A 94 3.74 5.25 0.63
N ALA A 95 3.89 4.83 1.89
CA ALA A 95 4.27 5.74 2.98
C ALA A 95 5.64 6.39 2.73
N ALA A 96 6.63 5.59 2.32
CA ALA A 96 7.97 6.08 2.01
C ALA A 96 7.97 7.04 0.81
N GLU A 97 7.17 6.77 -0.22
CA GLU A 97 7.00 7.66 -1.37
C GLU A 97 6.40 9.02 -0.97
N ARG A 98 5.37 9.01 -0.12
CA ARG A 98 4.79 10.25 0.43
C ARG A 98 5.83 11.06 1.22
N GLN A 99 6.59 10.39 2.09
CA GLN A 99 7.65 11.04 2.86
C GLN A 99 8.74 11.63 1.95
N ARG A 100 9.15 10.89 0.92
CA ARG A 100 10.10 11.38 -0.09
C ARG A 100 9.57 12.63 -0.80
N GLY A 101 8.31 12.61 -1.22
CA GLY A 101 7.66 13.78 -1.85
C GLY A 101 7.70 15.01 -0.95
N ALA A 102 7.30 14.86 0.32
CA ALA A 102 7.32 15.95 1.30
C ALA A 102 8.75 16.49 1.53
N ALA A 103 9.75 15.61 1.64
CA ALA A 103 11.14 16.00 1.82
C ALA A 103 11.68 16.80 0.61
N LEU A 104 11.32 16.42 -0.62
CA LEU A 104 11.72 17.15 -1.82
C LEU A 104 11.10 18.54 -1.90
N GLN A 105 9.83 18.69 -1.49
CA GLN A 105 9.17 20.00 -1.44
C GLN A 105 9.86 20.92 -0.42
N ALA A 106 10.08 20.43 0.80
CA ALA A 106 10.79 21.18 1.84
C ALA A 106 12.20 21.59 1.39
N TYR A 107 12.92 20.69 0.72
CA TYR A 107 14.22 21.00 0.15
C TYR A 107 14.15 22.12 -0.91
N ALA A 108 13.16 22.07 -1.81
CA ALA A 108 12.98 23.10 -2.84
C ALA A 108 12.69 24.48 -2.23
N GLU A 109 11.85 24.55 -1.19
CA GLU A 109 11.54 25.79 -0.47
C GLU A 109 12.78 26.41 0.17
N VAL A 110 13.61 25.59 0.82
CA VAL A 110 14.88 26.04 1.40
C VAL A 110 15.80 26.60 0.32
N GLN A 111 15.92 25.92 -0.81
CA GLN A 111 16.76 26.38 -1.92
C GLN A 111 16.29 27.70 -2.53
N LEU A 112 14.97 27.89 -2.67
CA LEU A 112 14.39 29.16 -3.10
C LEU A 112 14.66 30.28 -2.10
N ALA A 113 14.54 29.99 -0.79
CA ALA A 113 14.83 30.96 0.25
C ALA A 113 16.31 31.39 0.26
N LEU A 114 17.24 30.46 0.07
CA LEU A 114 18.67 30.74 -0.05
C LEU A 114 18.98 31.58 -1.30
N ARG A 115 18.39 31.23 -2.46
CA ARG A 115 18.54 32.02 -3.68
C ARG A 115 18.02 33.44 -3.50
N ARG A 116 16.85 33.63 -2.88
CA ARG A 116 16.28 34.96 -2.62
C ARG A 116 17.17 35.81 -1.71
N LYS A 117 17.84 35.20 -0.73
CA LYS A 117 18.79 35.90 0.15
C LYS A 117 20.11 36.26 -0.56
N GLY A 118 20.55 35.42 -1.51
CA GLY A 118 21.79 35.61 -2.27
C GLY A 118 21.63 36.43 -3.57
N ALA A 119 20.41 36.67 -4.03
CA ALA A 119 20.16 37.60 -5.13
C ALA A 119 20.48 39.02 -4.65
N PRO A 120 21.32 39.79 -5.39
CA PRO A 120 21.48 41.20 -5.07
C PRO A 120 20.10 41.86 -5.07
N PRO A 121 19.87 42.90 -4.25
CA PRO A 121 18.66 43.70 -4.40
C PRO A 121 18.60 44.09 -5.87
N THR A 122 17.55 43.62 -6.55
CA THR A 122 17.23 44.17 -7.85
C THR A 122 17.04 45.65 -7.56
N ASP A 123 17.92 46.49 -8.13
CA ASP A 123 17.77 47.93 -8.08
C ASP A 123 16.28 48.20 -8.26
N ALA A 124 15.73 48.93 -7.30
CA ALA A 124 14.34 49.32 -7.24
C ALA A 124 13.83 49.46 -8.67
N ALA A 125 12.77 48.73 -9.01
CA ALA A 125 12.01 49.07 -10.21
C ALA A 125 11.76 50.58 -10.11
N GLU A 126 12.54 51.33 -10.87
CA GLU A 126 12.45 52.77 -10.95
C GLU A 126 10.98 52.99 -11.32
N PRO A 127 10.20 53.74 -10.51
CA PRO A 127 8.83 54.03 -10.87
C PRO A 127 8.85 54.55 -12.31
N PRO A 128 7.93 54.13 -13.18
CA PRO A 128 8.02 54.48 -14.60
C PRO A 128 8.02 56.00 -14.74
N GLU A 129 9.21 56.55 -15.00
CA GLU A 129 9.39 57.95 -15.34
C GLU A 129 8.55 58.25 -16.59
N PRO A 130 7.58 59.17 -16.51
CA PRO A 130 6.71 59.45 -17.64
C PRO A 130 7.51 60.23 -18.69
N GLY A 131 7.64 59.66 -19.89
CA GLY A 131 7.92 60.47 -21.08
C GLY A 131 9.18 60.16 -21.88
N LYS A 132 9.60 58.89 -22.04
CA LYS A 132 10.46 58.51 -23.17
C LYS A 132 9.78 57.40 -23.98
N PRO A 133 9.61 57.58 -25.31
CA PRO A 133 9.04 56.53 -26.15
C PRO A 133 9.97 55.30 -26.11
N THR A 134 9.50 54.27 -25.42
CA THR A 134 10.11 52.95 -25.41
C THR A 134 9.96 52.35 -26.80
N GLN A 135 11.06 52.34 -27.54
CA GLN A 135 11.17 51.56 -28.76
C GLN A 135 10.94 50.08 -28.37
N PRO A 136 9.98 49.37 -28.97
CA PRO A 136 9.69 48.01 -28.58
C PRO A 136 10.94 47.15 -28.82
N PRO A 137 11.26 46.20 -27.93
CA PRO A 137 12.37 45.29 -28.16
C PRO A 137 12.14 44.56 -29.48
N LYS A 138 13.12 44.62 -30.39
CA LYS A 138 13.11 43.79 -31.60
C LYS A 138 12.93 42.33 -31.15
N ALA A 139 11.77 41.77 -31.48
CA ALA A 139 11.48 40.37 -31.26
C ALA A 139 12.61 39.53 -31.91
N PRO A 140 13.25 38.60 -31.19
CA PRO A 140 14.07 37.63 -31.86
C PRO A 140 13.19 36.88 -32.86
N ALA A 141 13.65 36.80 -34.11
CA ALA A 141 12.98 36.11 -35.19
C ALA A 141 12.55 34.73 -34.70
N ARG A 142 11.23 34.49 -34.70
CA ARG A 142 10.67 33.15 -34.48
C ARG A 142 11.29 32.23 -35.53
N ALA A 143 12.24 31.41 -35.12
CA ALA A 143 12.59 30.23 -35.88
C ALA A 143 11.31 29.39 -35.94
N ARG A 144 10.72 29.31 -37.14
CA ARG A 144 9.61 28.41 -37.43
C ARG A 144 10.15 27.00 -37.34
N THR A 145 10.03 26.36 -36.19
CA THR A 145 10.11 24.90 -36.11
C THR A 145 8.81 24.37 -36.69
N PRO A 146 8.83 23.55 -37.77
CA PRO A 146 7.61 22.99 -38.33
C PRO A 146 6.95 22.09 -37.28
N GLU A 147 5.63 22.24 -37.14
CA GLU A 147 4.77 21.32 -36.42
C GLU A 147 5.09 19.88 -36.85
N ARG A 148 5.63 19.07 -35.94
CA ARG A 148 5.61 17.62 -36.09
C ARG A 148 4.24 17.15 -35.58
N SER A 149 3.28 17.25 -36.48
CA SER A 149 1.98 16.60 -36.44
C SER A 149 2.04 15.23 -35.76
N LEU A 150 1.15 15.05 -34.79
CA LEU A 150 0.75 13.77 -34.21
C LEU A 150 0.43 12.77 -35.33
N THR A 151 1.32 11.80 -35.54
CA THR A 151 0.97 10.57 -36.27
C THR A 151 1.21 9.39 -35.35
N ARG A 152 0.10 8.93 -34.74
CA ARG A 152 -0.26 7.55 -34.43
C ARG A 152 0.90 6.54 -34.55
N ALA A 153 1.44 6.10 -33.41
CA ALA A 153 2.29 4.92 -33.38
C ALA A 153 1.49 3.70 -33.87
N PRO A 154 1.98 2.92 -34.85
CA PRO A 154 1.35 1.66 -35.20
C PRO A 154 1.62 0.63 -34.10
N GLU A 155 0.55 -0.05 -33.70
CA GLU A 155 0.58 -1.16 -32.75
C GLU A 155 1.58 -2.21 -33.20
N ARG A 156 2.53 -2.53 -32.31
CA ARG A 156 3.36 -3.72 -32.47
C ARG A 156 2.60 -4.89 -31.85
N SER A 157 1.77 -5.52 -32.68
CA SER A 157 1.30 -6.88 -32.48
C SER A 157 2.51 -7.80 -32.33
N LEU A 158 2.83 -8.21 -31.11
CA LEU A 158 3.74 -9.33 -30.86
C LEU A 158 2.94 -10.61 -31.04
N THR A 159 2.87 -11.04 -32.30
CA THR A 159 2.42 -12.36 -32.68
C THR A 159 3.39 -13.39 -32.10
N ILE A 160 2.80 -14.33 -31.39
CA ILE A 160 3.37 -15.57 -30.85
C ILE A 160 4.24 -16.24 -31.92
N LEU A 161 5.51 -16.47 -31.58
CA LEU A 161 6.40 -17.33 -32.34
C LEU A 161 6.01 -18.79 -32.02
N ASP A 162 5.19 -19.35 -32.89
CA ASP A 162 4.94 -20.77 -33.02
C ASP A 162 6.12 -21.41 -33.78
N GLY A 163 6.66 -22.50 -33.26
CA GLY A 163 7.81 -23.24 -33.81
C GLY A 163 8.22 -24.32 -32.80
N ARG A 164 7.65 -25.52 -32.88
CA ARG A 164 8.03 -26.66 -33.74
C ARG A 164 9.34 -27.30 -33.33
#